data_AF-C5T0S0-F1
#
_entry.id   AF-C5T0S0-F1
#
_cell.length_a   1.000
_cell.length_b   1.000
_cell.length_c   1.000
_cell.angle_alpha   90.00
_cell.angle_beta   90.00
_cell.angle_gamma   90.00
#
_symmetry.space_group_name_H-M   'P 1'
#
loop_
_entity.id
_entity.type
_entity.pdbx_description
1 polymer ?
#
loop_
_entity_poly.entity_id
_entity_poly.type
_entity_poly.pdbx_seq_one_letter_code
_entity_poly.pdbx_strand_id
1 'polypeptide(L)'
;MSRVSRIAAVVAATSGVLLAAALPGAAWAQGANPFVGKWTVTWDGKSRPQQANLEITESGGTWKTLGAKRLDACIWPAAPIEVRSAGAKEMVFTIRFSEALQGCKDSEVKLTQQDDGRVTGERSGNRDLTLTRR
;
A
#
# COMPACT_ATOMS: atom_id res chain seq x y z
N MET A 1 -31.35 -32.61 -75.28
CA MET A 1 -31.07 -32.94 -73.87
C MET A 1 -31.09 -31.60 -73.11
N SER A 2 -32.25 -31.08 -72.69
CA SER A 2 -32.93 -31.34 -71.39
C SER A 2 -32.02 -30.96 -70.22
N ARG A 3 -32.31 -29.97 -69.35
CA ARG A 3 -33.58 -29.49 -68.75
C ARG A 3 -33.54 -27.92 -68.66
N VAL A 4 -34.60 -27.08 -68.69
CA VAL A 4 -35.90 -27.02 -67.96
C VAL A 4 -35.69 -26.91 -66.44
N SER A 5 -36.24 -25.97 -65.65
CA SER A 5 -36.94 -24.68 -65.87
C SER A 5 -37.03 -23.89 -64.54
N ARG A 6 -37.15 -22.55 -64.62
CA ARG A 6 -37.75 -21.49 -63.75
C ARG A 6 -38.22 -21.74 -62.28
N ILE A 7 -38.49 -20.61 -61.59
CA ILE A 7 -39.23 -20.37 -60.32
C ILE A 7 -38.30 -20.42 -59.09
N ALA A 8 -38.00 -19.37 -58.29
CA ALA A 8 -38.67 -18.16 -57.77
C ALA A 8 -39.18 -18.30 -56.30
N ALA A 9 -39.41 -17.14 -55.66
CA ALA A 9 -39.67 -16.89 -54.21
C ALA A 9 -38.40 -16.91 -53.29
N VAL A 10 -38.02 -15.92 -52.46
CA VAL A 10 -38.63 -14.70 -51.82
C VAL A 10 -39.04 -14.88 -50.35
N VAL A 11 -38.33 -14.12 -49.47
CA VAL A 11 -38.71 -13.55 -48.15
C VAL A 11 -38.60 -14.36 -46.84
N ALA A 12 -38.02 -13.67 -45.83
CA ALA A 12 -38.03 -13.88 -44.36
C ALA A 12 -37.34 -15.17 -43.85
N ALA A 13 -36.70 -15.25 -42.66
CA ALA A 13 -36.47 -14.33 -41.53
C ALA A 13 -35.12 -14.70 -40.83
N THR A 14 -34.60 -14.13 -39.73
CA THR A 14 -35.04 -13.12 -38.73
C THR A 14 -33.82 -12.48 -38.03
N SER A 15 -34.03 -11.44 -37.21
CA SER A 15 -33.34 -11.15 -35.93
C SER A 15 -31.80 -11.08 -35.84
N GLY A 16 -31.28 -9.84 -35.90
CA GLY A 16 -30.50 -9.26 -34.80
C GLY A 16 -29.16 -9.90 -34.39
N VAL A 17 -28.08 -9.56 -35.11
CA VAL A 17 -26.72 -9.68 -34.57
C VAL A 17 -26.41 -8.43 -33.73
N LEU A 18 -26.51 -8.54 -32.41
CA LEU A 18 -26.02 -7.53 -31.47
C LEU A 18 -24.48 -7.50 -31.52
N LEU A 19 -23.90 -6.43 -32.07
CA LEU A 19 -22.48 -6.12 -31.86
C LEU A 19 -22.27 -5.71 -30.40
N ALA A 20 -21.99 -6.68 -29.54
CA ALA A 20 -21.45 -6.43 -28.21
C ALA A 20 -20.01 -5.91 -28.36
N ALA A 21 -19.85 -4.59 -28.39
CA ALA A 21 -18.53 -3.95 -28.35
C ALA A 21 -17.88 -4.24 -26.99
N ALA A 22 -17.06 -5.29 -26.94
CA ALA A 22 -16.22 -5.60 -25.79
C ALA A 22 -15.15 -4.52 -25.64
N LEU A 23 -15.48 -3.45 -24.91
CA LEU A 23 -14.49 -2.51 -24.42
C LEU A 23 -13.44 -3.28 -23.63
N PRO A 24 -12.14 -3.21 -23.97
CA PRO A 24 -11.10 -3.74 -23.13
C PRO A 24 -11.21 -3.03 -21.77
N GLY A 25 -11.60 -3.78 -20.74
CA GLY A 25 -11.60 -3.26 -19.39
C GLY A 25 -10.19 -2.76 -19.09
N ALA A 26 -10.05 -1.46 -18.82
CA ALA A 26 -8.80 -0.91 -18.38
C ALA A 26 -8.47 -1.56 -17.03
N ALA A 27 -7.65 -2.61 -17.07
CA ALA A 27 -7.00 -3.12 -15.89
C ALA A 27 -6.01 -2.05 -15.44
N TRP A 28 -6.51 -1.08 -14.66
CA TRP A 28 -5.66 -0.24 -13.84
C TRP A 28 -4.85 -1.20 -12.99
N ALA A 29 -3.58 -1.38 -13.36
CA ALA A 29 -2.63 -2.08 -12.52
C ALA A 29 -2.70 -1.38 -11.16
N GLN A 30 -3.23 -2.09 -10.16
CA GLN A 30 -3.18 -1.65 -8.78
C GLN A 30 -1.69 -1.65 -8.42
N GLY A 31 -1.04 -0.52 -8.66
CA GLY A 31 0.40 -0.38 -8.52
C GLY A 31 0.77 -0.85 -7.12
N ALA A 32 1.65 -1.85 -7.05
CA ALA A 32 2.00 -2.47 -5.78
C ALA A 32 2.36 -1.37 -4.77
N ASN A 33 1.71 -1.39 -3.60
CA ASN A 33 1.87 -0.36 -2.59
C ASN A 33 3.38 -0.17 -2.32
N PRO A 34 3.97 0.99 -2.66
CA PRO A 34 5.43 1.14 -2.70
C PRO A 34 6.07 1.05 -1.31
N PHE A 35 5.25 1.19 -0.26
CA PHE A 35 5.67 1.12 1.14
C PHE A 35 5.70 -0.31 1.68
N VAL A 36 5.08 -1.30 1.01
CA VAL A 36 5.12 -2.70 1.45
C VAL A 36 6.55 -3.26 1.42
N GLY A 37 6.93 -4.00 2.45
CA GLY A 37 8.24 -4.62 2.62
C GLY A 37 8.95 -4.23 3.91
N LYS A 38 10.27 -4.45 3.93
CA LYS A 38 11.13 -4.28 5.11
C LYS A 38 11.99 -3.03 4.97
N TRP A 39 12.00 -2.24 6.04
CA TRP A 39 12.66 -0.93 6.09
C TRP A 39 13.49 -0.78 7.35
N THR A 40 14.62 -0.10 7.23
CA THR A 40 15.32 0.54 8.32
C THR A 40 14.89 2.01 8.33
N VAL A 41 14.29 2.44 9.43
CA VAL A 41 13.88 3.83 9.66
C VAL A 41 14.91 4.50 10.53
N THR A 42 15.37 5.69 10.19
CA THR A 42 16.33 6.48 10.98
C THR A 42 15.80 7.88 11.26
N TRP A 43 16.08 8.43 12.44
CA TRP A 43 15.72 9.79 12.84
C TRP A 43 16.69 10.32 13.90
N ASP A 44 16.74 11.64 14.06
CA ASP A 44 17.57 12.27 15.08
C ASP A 44 16.97 12.09 16.49
N GLY A 45 17.73 11.41 17.35
CA GLY A 45 17.45 11.34 18.77
C GLY A 45 18.22 12.41 19.56
N LYS A 46 17.80 12.67 20.80
CA LYS A 46 18.36 13.74 21.67
C LYS A 46 19.88 13.75 21.82
N SER A 47 20.57 12.62 21.63
CA SER A 47 22.02 12.49 21.82
C SER A 47 22.75 11.65 20.76
N ARG A 48 21.99 10.99 19.87
CA ARG A 48 22.50 10.15 18.78
C ARG A 48 21.36 9.82 17.82
N PRO A 49 21.64 9.52 16.54
CA PRO A 49 20.67 8.92 15.64
C PRO A 49 20.04 7.66 16.28
N GLN A 50 18.72 7.58 16.19
CA GLN A 50 17.93 6.41 16.55
C GLN A 50 17.50 5.68 15.29
N GLN A 51 17.18 4.40 15.44
CA GLN A 51 16.75 3.56 14.34
C GLN A 51 15.56 2.69 14.75
N ALA A 52 14.78 2.23 13.78
CA ALA A 52 13.78 1.18 13.95
C ALA A 52 13.80 0.22 12.77
N ASN A 53 13.46 -1.04 13.04
CA ASN A 53 13.00 -1.96 12.02
C ASN A 53 11.50 -1.72 11.82
N LEU A 54 11.09 -1.43 10.59
CA LEU A 54 9.70 -1.34 10.16
C LEU A 54 9.46 -2.44 9.13
N GLU A 55 8.40 -3.20 9.33
CA GLU A 55 7.88 -4.16 8.36
C GLU A 55 6.44 -3.77 8.05
N ILE A 56 6.13 -3.59 6.77
CA ILE A 56 4.80 -3.21 6.27
C ILE A 56 4.31 -4.35 5.38
N THR A 57 3.10 -4.83 5.65
CA THR A 57 2.36 -5.79 4.82
C THR A 57 1.14 -5.08 4.22
N GLU A 58 0.36 -5.79 3.39
CA GLU A 58 -0.86 -5.22 2.79
C GLU A 58 -1.94 -4.89 3.83
N SER A 59 -1.91 -5.54 5.00
CA SER A 59 -2.94 -5.45 6.05
C SER A 59 -2.47 -4.82 7.37
N GLY A 60 -1.20 -4.45 7.49
CA GLY A 60 -0.62 -3.98 8.75
C GLY A 60 0.90 -4.08 8.77
N GLY A 61 1.47 -4.58 9.86
CA GLY A 61 2.91 -4.77 10.01
C GLY A 61 3.41 -4.58 11.43
N THR A 62 4.71 -4.31 11.59
CA THR A 62 5.38 -4.19 12.90
C THR A 62 6.42 -3.07 12.91
N TRP A 63 6.45 -2.33 14.02
CA TRP A 63 7.51 -1.37 14.37
C TRP A 63 8.35 -1.89 15.54
N LYS A 64 9.68 -1.83 15.42
CA LYS A 64 10.60 -2.17 16.50
C LYS A 64 11.74 -1.15 16.59
N THR A 65 11.71 -0.31 17.62
CA THR A 65 12.79 0.64 17.92
C THR A 65 14.07 -0.12 18.30
N LEU A 66 15.18 0.19 17.64
CA LEU A 66 16.50 -0.35 17.92
C LEU A 66 17.25 0.51 18.94
N GLY A 67 18.08 -0.11 19.78
CA GLY A 67 18.86 0.60 20.80
C GLY A 67 18.02 1.26 21.91
N ALA A 68 16.71 1.02 21.94
CA ALA A 68 15.84 1.38 23.06
C ALA A 68 16.38 0.71 24.34
N LYS A 69 16.83 1.51 25.30
CA LYS A 69 17.16 1.02 26.64
C LYS A 69 15.86 0.57 27.31
N ARG A 70 15.94 -0.44 28.20
CA ARG A 70 14.81 -0.87 29.07
C ARG A 70 14.20 0.26 29.93
N LEU A 71 14.85 1.43 29.99
CA LEU A 71 14.38 2.64 30.67
C LEU A 71 13.20 3.33 29.97
N ASP A 72 12.96 3.06 28.68
CA ASP A 72 11.72 3.47 27.99
C ASP A 72 10.93 2.20 27.62
N ALA A 73 10.03 1.82 28.53
CA ALA A 73 9.24 0.60 28.41
C ALA A 73 8.26 0.62 27.23
N CYS A 74 7.84 1.79 26.75
CA CYS A 74 6.85 1.91 25.69
C CYS A 74 7.42 1.64 24.30
N ILE A 75 8.68 2.01 24.06
CA ILE A 75 9.34 1.81 22.75
C ILE A 75 10.22 0.55 22.70
N TRP A 76 10.43 -0.12 23.84
CA TRP A 76 11.20 -1.37 23.92
C TRP A 76 10.53 -2.59 23.28
N PRO A 77 9.23 -2.90 23.46
CA PRO A 77 8.59 -4.01 22.77
C PRO A 77 8.49 -3.76 21.25
N ALA A 78 8.19 -4.81 20.49
CA ALA A 78 7.69 -4.61 19.13
C ALA A 78 6.22 -4.19 19.23
N ALA A 79 5.79 -3.21 18.45
CA ALA A 79 4.40 -2.76 18.40
C ALA A 79 3.81 -3.02 17.01
N PRO A 80 2.56 -3.47 16.90
CA PRO A 80 1.91 -3.58 15.59
C PRO A 80 1.72 -2.19 14.99
N ILE A 81 1.63 -2.14 13.65
CA ILE A 81 1.18 -0.93 12.94
C ILE A 81 -0.20 -1.17 12.36
N GLU A 82 -1.07 -0.18 12.51
CA GLU A 82 -2.41 -0.15 11.94
C GLU A 82 -2.43 0.85 10.77
N VAL A 83 -2.55 0.36 9.54
CA VAL A 83 -2.60 1.22 8.34
C VAL A 83 -3.92 1.98 8.33
N ARG A 84 -3.84 3.32 8.28
CA ARG A 84 -5.00 4.23 8.21
C ARG A 84 -5.38 4.57 6.78
N SER A 85 -4.38 4.77 5.93
CA SER A 85 -4.54 4.99 4.50
C SER A 85 -3.27 4.60 3.77
N ALA A 86 -3.41 4.12 2.52
CA ALA A 86 -2.30 3.84 1.63
C ALA A 86 -2.68 4.22 0.21
N GLY A 87 -1.78 4.92 -0.48
CA GLY A 87 -1.91 5.30 -1.88
C GLY A 87 -0.56 5.27 -2.60
N ALA A 88 -0.54 5.69 -3.86
CA ALA A 88 0.66 5.58 -4.71
C ALA A 88 1.83 6.49 -4.31
N LYS A 89 1.59 7.57 -3.55
CA LYS A 89 2.64 8.51 -3.08
C LYS A 89 2.69 8.73 -1.57
N GLU A 90 1.65 8.34 -0.82
CA GLU A 90 1.57 8.55 0.63
C GLU A 90 0.95 7.35 1.34
N MET A 91 1.36 7.11 2.58
CA MET A 91 0.75 6.13 3.48
C MET A 91 0.75 6.68 4.90
N VAL A 92 -0.37 6.54 5.62
CA VAL A 92 -0.48 6.91 7.03
C VAL A 92 -0.77 5.66 7.84
N PHE A 93 -0.05 5.49 8.95
CA PHE A 93 -0.27 4.39 9.89
C PHE A 93 -0.08 4.82 11.34
N THR A 94 -0.74 4.13 12.26
CA THR A 94 -0.55 4.28 13.70
C THR A 94 0.34 3.17 14.22
N ILE A 95 1.44 3.50 14.91
CA ILE A 95 2.20 2.55 15.73
C ILE A 95 1.44 2.37 17.05
N ARG A 96 0.96 1.15 17.30
CA ARG A 96 0.07 0.80 18.41
C ARG A 96 0.86 0.40 19.66
N PHE A 97 1.60 1.35 20.21
CA PHE A 97 2.36 1.12 21.45
C PHE A 97 1.45 0.75 22.63
N SER A 98 0.22 1.26 22.66
CA SER A 98 -0.79 0.91 23.66
C SER A 98 -1.18 -0.58 23.68
N GLU A 99 -1.14 -1.25 22.53
CA GLU A 99 -1.42 -2.69 22.39
C GLU A 99 -0.22 -3.55 22.78
N ALA A 100 1.00 -3.04 22.58
CA ALA A 100 2.23 -3.70 23.03
C ALA A 100 2.45 -3.57 24.55
N LEU A 101 2.03 -2.45 25.15
CA LEU A 101 2.07 -2.20 26.59
C LEU A 101 1.01 -1.16 27.01
N GLN A 102 0.11 -1.55 27.91
CA GLN A 102 -0.96 -0.68 28.40
C GLN A 102 -0.39 0.59 29.06
N GLY A 103 -1.03 1.73 28.77
CA GLY A 103 -0.63 3.06 29.27
C GLY A 103 0.36 3.79 28.36
N CYS A 104 0.92 3.13 27.35
CA CYS A 104 1.75 3.77 26.34
C CYS A 104 0.90 4.52 25.31
N LYS A 105 1.41 5.69 24.86
CA LYS A 105 0.74 6.50 23.83
C LYS A 105 1.14 6.01 22.43
N ASP A 106 0.13 5.79 21.59
CA ASP A 106 0.32 5.51 20.16
C ASP A 106 0.97 6.67 19.41
N SER A 107 1.60 6.37 18.27
CA SER A 107 2.33 7.34 17.47
C SER A 107 1.95 7.21 15.99
N GLU A 108 1.41 8.27 15.41
CA GLU A 108 1.13 8.31 13.98
C GLU A 108 2.40 8.58 13.17
N VAL A 109 2.51 7.92 12.02
CA VAL A 109 3.54 8.12 11.01
C VAL A 109 2.88 8.35 9.67
N LYS A 110 3.28 9.44 9.00
CA LYS A 110 3.01 9.66 7.58
C LYS A 110 4.28 9.32 6.79
N LEU A 111 4.16 8.50 5.75
CA LEU A 111 5.20 8.25 4.76
C LEU A 111 4.86 8.97 3.45
N THR A 112 5.89 9.41 2.75
CA THR A 112 5.79 10.00 1.41
C THR A 112 6.86 9.38 0.52
N GLN A 113 6.45 8.90 -0.65
CA GLN A 113 7.37 8.50 -1.71
C GLN A 113 7.74 9.74 -2.53
N GLN A 114 9.04 9.99 -2.64
CA GLN A 114 9.63 11.06 -3.43
C GLN A 114 9.71 10.66 -4.90
N ASP A 115 9.78 11.64 -5.81
CA ASP A 115 9.84 11.37 -7.26
C ASP A 115 11.12 10.64 -7.71
N ASP A 116 12.17 10.64 -6.87
CA ASP A 116 13.39 9.84 -7.04
C ASP A 116 13.26 8.39 -6.53
N GLY A 117 12.08 7.99 -6.07
CA GLY A 117 11.78 6.67 -5.53
C GLY A 117 12.17 6.45 -4.07
N ARG A 118 12.85 7.39 -3.41
CA ARG A 118 13.12 7.32 -1.97
C ARG A 118 11.83 7.46 -1.16
N VAL A 119 11.86 6.94 0.07
CA VAL A 119 10.77 7.11 1.03
C VAL A 119 11.27 7.93 2.22
N THR A 120 10.53 8.99 2.53
CA THR A 120 10.68 9.77 3.75
C THR A 120 9.42 9.62 4.59
N GLY A 121 9.46 10.08 5.84
CA GLY A 121 8.25 10.21 6.63
C GLY A 121 8.37 11.25 7.72
N GLU A 122 7.26 11.49 8.39
CA GLU A 122 7.15 12.31 9.58
C GLU A 122 6.44 11.48 10.66
N ARG A 123 6.95 11.53 11.89
CA ARG A 123 6.29 10.94 13.06
C ARG A 123 5.75 12.03 13.98
N SER A 124 4.56 11.77 14.53
CA SER A 124 3.84 12.62 15.49
C SER A 124 4.78 13.31 16.50
N GLY A 125 4.76 14.64 16.51
CA GLY A 125 5.71 15.45 17.28
C GLY A 125 6.95 15.88 16.48
N ASN A 126 6.75 16.17 15.18
CA ASN A 126 7.71 16.79 14.26
C ASN A 126 9.07 16.08 14.24
N ARG A 127 9.06 14.77 13.99
CA ARG A 127 10.28 13.99 13.79
C ARG A 127 10.36 13.44 12.39
N ASP A 128 11.26 14.01 11.61
CA ASP A 128 11.57 13.54 10.27
C ASP A 128 12.20 12.14 10.32
N LEU A 129 11.75 11.30 9.39
CA LEU A 129 12.18 9.92 9.23
C LEU A 129 12.81 9.75 7.84
N THR A 130 14.00 9.18 7.80
CA THR A 130 14.56 8.61 6.56
C THR A 130 14.30 7.12 6.54
N LEU A 131 13.78 6.58 5.43
CA LEU A 131 13.53 5.15 5.26
C LEU A 131 14.45 4.59 4.18
N THR A 132 15.20 3.54 4.54
CA THR A 132 16.04 2.76 3.63
C THR A 132 15.51 1.34 3.57
N ARG A 133 15.32 0.80 2.36
CA ARG A 133 14.84 -0.58 2.19
C ARG A 133 15.90 -1.58 2.65
N ARG A 134 15.47 -2.70 3.22
CA ARG A 134 16.32 -3.80 3.71
C ARG A 134 16.15 -5.04 2.85
#